data_AF-L8PMZ1-F1
#
_entry.id   AF-L8PMZ1-F1
#
_cell.length_a   1.000
_cell.length_b   1.000
_cell.length_c   1.000
_cell.angle_alpha   90.00
_cell.angle_beta   90.00
_cell.angle_gamma   90.00
#
_symmetry.space_group_name_H-M   'P 1'
#
loop_
_entity.id
_entity.type
_entity.pdbx_description
1 polymer ?
#
loop_
_entity_poly.entity_id
_entity_poly.type
_entity_poly.pdbx_seq_one_letter_code
_entity_poly.pdbx_strand_id
1 'polypeptide(L)'
;MGGNANAYGYPTDPVNYMDADGRYAIPLGVPYLLGVGTAILVAYIILLATSWICGQIGCSISLPGPNVAIPNKNSNSAKKYKNTKYIGYMIHYKGKIWKYGISRVGTSRPASQISTCNRYYGTIGGCRYTVMRRMTGWLNARSWETAMILKYVARHRHCPPGQAKRVCV
;
A
#
# COMPACT_ATOMS: atom_id res chain seq x y z
N MET A 1 23.04 33.35 53.61
CA MET A 1 22.10 32.68 52.67
C MET A 1 22.48 31.22 52.63
N GLY A 2 21.61 30.33 53.14
CA GLY A 2 21.88 28.90 53.19
C GLY A 2 21.59 28.25 51.84
N GLY A 3 22.63 27.84 51.12
CA GLY A 3 22.51 27.02 49.93
C GLY A 3 22.24 25.58 50.33
N ASN A 4 21.19 24.98 49.77
CA ASN A 4 20.91 23.56 49.96
C ASN A 4 22.07 22.73 49.35
N ALA A 5 22.86 22.06 50.19
CA ALA A 5 24.03 21.26 49.80
C ALA A 5 23.67 19.83 49.36
N ASN A 6 22.39 19.53 49.16
CA ASN A 6 21.95 18.21 48.74
C ASN A 6 22.27 17.94 47.27
N ALA A 7 23.22 17.04 47.02
CA ALA A 7 23.57 16.53 45.70
C ALA A 7 22.45 15.72 45.02
N TYR A 8 21.35 15.44 45.74
CA TYR A 8 20.17 14.69 45.29
C TYR A 8 18.93 15.60 45.16
N GLY A 9 19.12 16.91 45.00
CA GLY A 9 18.02 17.86 44.86
C GLY A 9 17.24 17.66 43.56
N TYR A 10 16.07 17.04 43.65
CA TYR A 10 15.09 17.04 42.56
C TYR A 10 14.39 18.42 42.49
N PRO A 11 13.95 18.91 41.31
CA PRO A 11 13.25 20.19 41.21
C PRO A 11 12.04 20.24 42.15
N THR A 12 11.92 21.33 42.91
CA THR A 12 10.83 21.53 43.88
C THR A 12 9.44 21.56 43.22
N ASP A 13 9.41 21.85 41.91
CA ASP A 13 8.23 21.73 41.06
C ASP A 13 8.53 20.76 39.89
N PRO A 14 8.27 19.45 40.07
CA PRO A 14 8.57 18.44 39.06
C PRO A 14 7.62 18.48 37.85
N VAL A 15 6.57 19.31 37.89
CA VAL A 15 5.60 19.43 36.80
C VAL A 15 6.07 20.43 35.74
N ASN A 16 6.74 21.50 36.17
CA ASN A 16 7.13 22.61 35.29
C ASN A 16 8.64 22.67 34.98
N TYR A 17 9.41 21.69 35.44
CA TYR A 17 10.86 21.62 35.23
C TYR A 17 11.25 20.22 34.75
N MET A 18 12.08 20.16 33.72
CA MET A 18 12.63 18.92 33.18
C MET A 18 14.15 18.95 33.29
N ASP A 19 14.71 17.85 33.76
CA ASP A 19 16.15 17.61 33.80
C ASP A 19 16.44 16.39 32.91
N ALA A 20 16.98 16.63 31.73
CA ALA A 20 17.16 15.61 30.70
C ALA A 20 18.57 15.00 30.67
N ASP A 21 19.56 15.72 31.20
CA ASP A 21 20.98 15.35 31.17
C ASP A 21 21.63 15.28 32.56
N GLY A 22 20.86 15.50 33.62
CA GLY A 22 21.28 15.39 35.02
C GLY A 22 22.22 16.49 35.47
N ARG A 23 22.35 17.57 34.68
CA ARG A 23 23.29 18.67 34.94
C ARG A 23 22.58 19.92 35.46
N TYR A 24 21.39 20.26 34.93
CA TYR A 24 20.59 21.40 35.39
C TYR A 24 19.10 21.21 35.02
N ALA A 25 18.20 21.51 35.97
CA ALA A 25 16.77 21.55 35.71
C ALA A 25 16.39 22.80 34.90
N ILE A 26 15.86 22.61 33.70
CA ILE A 26 15.44 23.70 32.81
C ILE A 26 13.92 23.87 32.95
N PRO A 27 13.39 25.11 33.10
CA PRO A 27 11.96 25.31 33.07
C PRO A 27 11.38 24.80 31.75
N LEU A 28 10.30 24.04 31.82
CA LEU A 28 9.44 23.69 30.69
C LEU A 28 8.68 24.95 30.24
N GLY A 29 9.42 25.97 29.82
CA GLY A 29 8.86 27.19 29.29
C GLY A 29 8.17 26.91 27.96
N VAL A 30 7.12 27.70 27.70
CA VAL A 30 6.48 27.95 26.40
C VAL A 30 7.42 27.76 25.18
N PRO A 31 8.70 28.23 25.16
CA PRO A 31 9.61 27.99 24.03
C PRO A 31 9.89 26.52 23.67
N TYR A 32 9.93 25.57 24.62
CA TYR A 32 10.17 24.15 24.28
C TYR A 32 8.96 23.53 23.57
N LEU A 33 7.74 23.82 24.07
CA LEU A 33 6.49 23.40 23.43
C LEU A 33 6.29 24.06 22.05
N LEU A 34 6.69 25.33 21.90
CA LEU A 34 6.68 26.03 20.61
C LEU A 34 7.71 25.43 19.64
N GLY A 35 8.91 25.07 20.10
CA GLY A 35 9.94 24.44 19.28
C GLY A 35 9.54 23.06 18.76
N VAL A 36 8.97 22.22 19.62
CA VAL A 36 8.48 20.89 19.21
C VAL A 36 7.24 21.01 18.31
N GLY A 37 6.30 21.90 18.64
CA GLY A 37 5.11 22.14 17.84
C GLY A 37 5.42 22.65 16.43
N THR A 38 6.35 23.58 16.31
CA THR A 38 6.79 24.11 15.00
C THR A 38 7.53 23.05 14.18
N ALA A 39 8.39 22.24 14.79
CA ALA A 39 9.08 21.15 14.09
C ALA A 39 8.10 20.11 13.50
N ILE A 40 7.07 19.72 14.26
CA ILE A 40 6.03 18.78 13.79
C ILE A 40 5.25 19.38 12.61
N LEU A 41 4.87 20.66 12.72
CA LEU A 41 4.09 21.34 11.69
C LEU A 41 4.89 21.51 10.39
N VAL A 42 6.17 21.86 10.49
CA VAL A 42 7.07 21.94 9.33
C VAL A 42 7.26 20.56 8.68
N ALA A 43 7.49 19.51 9.48
CA ALA A 43 7.62 18.15 8.94
C ALA A 43 6.35 17.67 8.22
N TYR A 44 5.18 18.00 8.77
CA TYR A 44 3.89 17.69 8.16
C TYR A 44 3.67 18.43 6.83
N ILE A 45 4.03 19.72 6.76
CA ILE A 45 3.96 20.51 5.52
C ILE A 45 4.90 19.94 4.46
N ILE A 46 6.13 19.55 4.83
CA ILE A 46 7.09 18.93 3.90
C ILE A 46 6.54 17.61 3.36
N LEU A 47 5.93 16.77 4.19
CA LEU A 47 5.28 15.52 3.77
C LEU A 47 4.12 15.76 2.81
N LEU A 48 3.26 16.74 3.09
CA LEU A 48 2.17 17.10 2.18
C LEU A 48 2.70 17.64 0.86
N ALA A 49 3.68 18.54 0.89
CA ALA A 49 4.30 19.10 -0.31
C ALA A 49 4.97 18.01 -1.17
N THR A 50 5.74 17.11 -0.56
CA THR A 50 6.32 15.96 -1.28
C THR A 50 5.27 15.04 -1.85
N SER A 51 4.18 14.75 -1.11
CA SER A 51 3.08 13.93 -1.63
C SER A 51 2.38 14.58 -2.85
N TRP A 52 2.16 15.89 -2.81
CA TRP A 52 1.51 16.66 -3.88
C TRP A 52 2.41 16.78 -5.11
N ILE A 53 3.69 17.13 -4.91
CA ILE A 53 4.71 17.17 -5.96
C ILE A 53 4.83 15.80 -6.62
N CYS A 54 4.86 14.72 -5.84
CA CYS A 54 4.91 13.36 -6.38
C CYS A 54 3.65 12.94 -7.14
N GLY A 55 2.48 13.51 -6.81
CA GLY A 55 1.25 13.34 -7.58
C GLY A 55 1.24 14.08 -8.92
N GLN A 56 1.93 15.22 -9.03
CA GLN A 56 2.02 16.04 -10.25
C GLN A 56 3.16 15.62 -11.17
N ILE A 57 4.36 15.43 -10.62
CA ILE A 57 5.58 15.13 -11.38
C ILE A 57 5.74 13.62 -11.62
N GLY A 58 4.91 12.80 -10.96
CA GLY A 58 4.97 11.36 -11.12
C GLY A 58 6.22 10.78 -10.49
N CYS A 59 6.38 10.92 -9.17
CA CYS A 59 7.30 10.05 -8.41
C CYS A 59 6.78 8.60 -8.36
N SER A 60 6.14 8.11 -9.44
CA SER A 60 6.11 6.69 -9.71
C SER A 60 7.56 6.26 -9.84
N ILE A 61 8.06 5.57 -8.82
CA ILE A 61 9.29 4.79 -8.93
C ILE A 61 9.10 3.96 -10.20
N SER A 62 9.83 4.31 -11.26
CA SER A 62 9.85 3.50 -12.47
C SER A 62 10.51 2.19 -12.06
N LEU A 63 9.69 1.22 -11.68
CA LEU A 63 10.16 -0.14 -11.46
C LEU A 63 10.56 -0.64 -12.86
N PRO A 64 11.84 -0.90 -13.15
CA PRO A 64 12.22 -1.57 -14.38
C PRO A 64 11.52 -2.94 -14.35
N GLY A 65 10.45 -3.03 -15.13
CA GLY A 65 9.49 -4.11 -15.02
C GLY A 65 8.38 -3.94 -16.05
N PRO A 66 7.67 -5.03 -16.35
CA PRO A 66 6.62 -5.00 -17.35
C PRO A 66 5.53 -3.98 -17.04
N ASN A 67 5.04 -3.34 -18.10
CA ASN A 67 4.01 -2.31 -18.06
C ASN A 67 2.67 -2.95 -17.74
N VAL A 68 2.09 -2.58 -16.59
CA VAL A 68 0.76 -3.02 -16.17
C VAL A 68 -0.27 -1.96 -16.57
N ALA A 69 -1.25 -2.35 -17.38
CA ALA A 69 -2.27 -1.44 -17.88
C ALA A 69 -3.16 -0.89 -16.76
N ILE A 70 -3.06 0.42 -16.51
CA ILE A 70 -3.86 1.15 -15.53
C ILE A 70 -5.30 1.31 -16.07
N PRO A 71 -6.34 1.07 -15.25
CA PRO A 71 -7.72 1.17 -15.72
C PRO A 71 -8.14 2.62 -15.96
N ASN A 72 -8.75 2.86 -17.12
CA ASN A 72 -9.29 4.18 -17.47
C ASN A 72 -10.69 4.39 -16.86
N LYS A 73 -10.81 5.37 -15.97
CA LYS A 73 -12.09 5.81 -15.36
C LYS A 73 -13.14 6.26 -16.38
N ASN A 74 -12.70 6.80 -17.50
CA ASN A 74 -13.58 7.34 -18.55
C ASN A 74 -14.01 6.27 -19.56
N SER A 75 -13.54 5.03 -19.43
CA SER A 75 -13.90 3.94 -20.35
C SER A 75 -15.41 3.62 -20.31
N ASN A 76 -15.97 3.21 -21.45
CA ASN A 76 -17.37 2.79 -21.56
C ASN A 76 -17.70 1.65 -20.57
N SER A 77 -16.74 0.76 -20.29
CA SER A 77 -16.90 -0.30 -19.30
C SER A 77 -17.02 0.23 -17.87
N ALA A 78 -16.21 1.25 -17.50
CA ALA A 78 -16.30 1.88 -16.20
C ALA A 78 -17.67 2.55 -15.99
N LYS A 79 -18.19 3.25 -17.01
CA LYS A 79 -19.51 3.88 -16.97
C LYS A 79 -20.64 2.85 -16.92
N LYS A 80 -20.62 1.85 -17.81
CA LYS A 80 -21.67 0.82 -17.93
C LYS A 80 -21.77 -0.08 -16.70
N TYR A 81 -20.64 -0.43 -16.09
CA TYR A 81 -20.58 -1.42 -15.00
C TYR A 81 -20.19 -0.78 -13.66
N LYS A 82 -20.56 0.49 -13.44
CA LYS A 82 -20.23 1.25 -12.23
C LYS A 82 -20.79 0.65 -10.93
N ASN A 83 -21.96 0.01 -11.00
CA ASN A 83 -22.66 -0.55 -9.83
C ASN A 83 -22.67 -2.08 -9.82
N THR A 84 -21.93 -2.72 -10.71
CA THR A 84 -22.00 -4.16 -10.84
C THR A 84 -21.09 -4.86 -9.83
N LYS A 85 -21.56 -5.96 -9.25
CA LYS A 85 -20.76 -6.77 -8.31
C LYS A 85 -19.71 -7.59 -9.05
N TYR A 86 -18.50 -7.59 -8.51
CA TYR A 86 -17.34 -8.34 -8.99
C TYR A 86 -16.71 -9.12 -7.84
N ILE A 87 -16.09 -10.24 -8.18
CA ILE A 87 -15.14 -10.93 -7.33
C ILE A 87 -13.73 -10.73 -7.89
N GLY A 88 -12.78 -10.48 -7.01
CA GLY A 88 -11.34 -10.57 -7.29
C GLY A 88 -10.83 -11.93 -6.84
N TYR A 89 -10.11 -12.62 -7.71
CA TYR A 89 -9.56 -13.95 -7.45
C TYR A 89 -8.10 -14.03 -7.85
N MET A 90 -7.42 -15.02 -7.28
CA MET A 90 -6.11 -15.46 -7.73
C MET A 90 -6.16 -16.93 -8.15
N ILE A 91 -5.34 -17.32 -9.10
CA ILE A 91 -5.08 -18.72 -9.47
C ILE A 91 -3.63 -19.02 -9.12
N HIS A 92 -3.41 -20.11 -8.41
CA HIS A 92 -2.09 -20.49 -7.91
C HIS A 92 -1.86 -21.99 -7.99
N TYR A 93 -0.59 -22.38 -8.00
CA TYR A 93 -0.12 -23.75 -7.97
C TYR A 93 1.03 -23.85 -6.97
N LYS A 94 0.87 -24.65 -5.91
CA LYS A 94 1.89 -24.87 -4.86
C LYS A 94 2.55 -23.56 -4.37
N GLY A 95 1.73 -22.55 -4.05
CA GLY A 95 2.20 -21.23 -3.61
C GLY A 95 2.69 -20.28 -4.71
N LYS A 96 2.88 -20.76 -5.95
CA LYS A 96 3.22 -19.93 -7.10
C LYS A 96 1.96 -19.33 -7.71
N ILE A 97 1.92 -18.00 -7.81
CA ILE A 97 0.78 -17.29 -8.38
C ILE A 97 0.89 -17.32 -9.90
N TRP A 98 -0.15 -17.85 -10.54
CA TRP A 98 -0.25 -17.93 -12.00
C TRP A 98 -0.96 -16.72 -12.58
N LYS A 99 -2.01 -16.24 -11.89
CA LYS A 99 -2.86 -15.16 -12.40
C LYS A 99 -3.64 -14.44 -11.30
N TYR A 100 -3.88 -13.15 -11.51
CA TYR A 100 -4.93 -12.39 -10.82
C TYR A 100 -6.04 -12.04 -11.82
N GLY A 101 -7.27 -11.98 -11.35
CA GLY A 101 -8.38 -11.61 -12.23
C GLY A 101 -9.63 -11.20 -11.50
N ILE A 102 -10.55 -10.63 -12.27
CA ILE A 102 -11.88 -10.25 -11.81
C ILE A 102 -12.97 -11.01 -12.56
N SER A 103 -14.07 -11.30 -11.87
CA SER A 103 -15.24 -11.92 -12.46
C SER A 103 -16.52 -11.25 -11.99
N ARG A 104 -17.41 -10.97 -12.93
CA ARG A 104 -18.78 -10.51 -12.66
C ARG A 104 -19.75 -11.68 -12.46
N VAL A 105 -19.47 -12.81 -13.11
CA VAL A 105 -20.35 -13.98 -13.19
C VAL A 105 -19.99 -15.04 -12.14
N GLY A 106 -19.31 -14.65 -11.07
CA GLY A 106 -18.86 -15.56 -10.02
C GLY A 106 -17.67 -16.42 -10.42
N THR A 107 -17.63 -17.65 -9.89
CA THR A 107 -16.46 -18.54 -9.91
C THR A 107 -16.28 -19.33 -11.21
N SER A 108 -17.24 -19.28 -12.14
CA SER A 108 -17.12 -19.99 -13.43
C SER A 108 -15.93 -19.51 -14.26
N ARG A 109 -15.59 -18.21 -14.15
CA ARG A 109 -14.45 -17.61 -14.87
C ARG A 109 -13.08 -18.12 -14.38
N PRO A 110 -12.75 -18.14 -13.07
CA PRO A 110 -11.52 -18.77 -12.62
C PRO A 110 -11.49 -20.28 -12.85
N ALA A 111 -12.64 -20.96 -12.69
CA ALA A 111 -12.72 -22.41 -12.87
C ALA A 111 -12.33 -22.85 -14.30
N SER A 112 -12.81 -22.12 -15.32
CA SER A 112 -12.46 -22.43 -16.72
C SER A 112 -10.98 -22.25 -17.06
N GLN A 113 -10.22 -21.56 -16.22
CA GLN A 113 -8.79 -21.31 -16.42
C GLN A 113 -7.88 -22.30 -15.68
N ILE A 114 -8.45 -23.18 -14.84
CA ILE A 114 -7.68 -24.20 -14.10
C ILE A 114 -6.97 -25.15 -15.06
N SER A 115 -7.64 -25.60 -16.12
CA SER A 115 -7.05 -26.52 -17.11
C SER A 115 -5.84 -25.90 -17.82
N THR A 116 -5.92 -24.61 -18.18
CA THR A 116 -4.79 -23.87 -18.76
C THR A 116 -3.64 -23.73 -17.77
N CYS A 117 -3.93 -23.46 -16.49
CA CYS A 117 -2.91 -23.39 -15.45
C CYS A 117 -2.22 -24.75 -15.25
N ASN A 118 -3.01 -25.84 -15.16
CA ASN A 118 -2.49 -27.19 -15.03
C ASN A 118 -1.57 -27.55 -16.21
N ARG A 119 -1.97 -27.21 -17.44
CA ARG A 119 -1.15 -27.37 -18.65
C ARG A 119 0.15 -26.57 -18.59
N TYR A 120 0.10 -25.31 -18.12
CA TYR A 120 1.29 -24.46 -17.99
C TYR A 120 2.32 -25.07 -17.03
N TYR A 121 1.89 -25.66 -15.91
CA TYR A 121 2.77 -26.32 -14.95
C TYR A 121 3.05 -27.80 -15.27
N GLY A 122 2.53 -28.35 -16.37
CA GLY A 122 2.73 -29.76 -16.74
C GLY A 122 2.11 -30.75 -15.75
N THR A 123 0.98 -30.40 -15.12
CA THR A 123 0.32 -31.22 -14.10
C THR A 123 -1.08 -31.64 -14.51
N ILE A 124 -1.54 -32.79 -14.02
CA ILE A 124 -2.89 -33.32 -14.28
C ILE A 124 -3.93 -32.69 -13.33
N GLY A 125 -3.46 -32.22 -12.17
CA GLY A 125 -4.26 -31.51 -11.18
C GLY A 125 -3.36 -30.84 -10.15
N GLY A 126 -3.76 -29.65 -9.68
CA GLY A 126 -3.04 -28.94 -8.61
C GLY A 126 -3.22 -27.44 -8.62
N CYS A 127 -3.53 -26.83 -9.77
CA CYS A 127 -3.92 -25.43 -9.79
C CYS A 127 -5.25 -25.24 -9.05
N ARG A 128 -5.31 -24.23 -8.20
CA ARG A 128 -6.51 -23.85 -7.46
C ARG A 128 -6.75 -22.36 -7.65
N TYR A 129 -8.01 -21.95 -7.55
CA TYR A 129 -8.35 -20.55 -7.43
C TYR A 129 -8.80 -20.23 -6.01
N THR A 130 -8.59 -18.98 -5.61
CA THR A 130 -9.05 -18.47 -4.32
C THR A 130 -9.71 -17.12 -4.57
N VAL A 131 -10.93 -16.96 -4.07
CA VAL A 131 -11.63 -15.67 -4.08
C VAL A 131 -11.07 -14.83 -2.94
N MET A 132 -10.47 -13.69 -3.30
CA MET A 132 -9.77 -12.84 -2.34
C MET A 132 -10.64 -11.70 -1.82
N ARG A 133 -11.48 -11.13 -2.70
CA ARG A 133 -12.27 -9.94 -2.37
C ARG A 133 -13.55 -9.89 -3.19
N ARG A 134 -14.62 -9.36 -2.58
CA ARG A 134 -15.84 -8.96 -3.28
C ARG A 134 -15.86 -7.44 -3.36
N MET A 135 -16.14 -6.91 -4.55
CA MET A 135 -16.07 -5.48 -4.85
C MET A 135 -17.26 -5.07 -5.71
N THR A 136 -17.61 -3.79 -5.67
CA THR A 136 -18.63 -3.21 -6.56
C THR A 136 -17.98 -2.19 -7.47
N GLY A 137 -18.38 -2.22 -8.73
CA GLY A 137 -17.90 -1.34 -9.79
C GLY A 137 -16.71 -1.89 -10.55
N TRP A 138 -16.78 -1.79 -11.88
CA TRP A 138 -15.72 -2.26 -12.77
C TRP A 138 -14.40 -1.55 -12.54
N LEU A 139 -14.43 -0.22 -12.32
CA LEU A 139 -13.21 0.54 -12.08
C LEU A 139 -12.50 0.07 -10.82
N ASN A 140 -13.24 -0.06 -9.71
CA ASN A 140 -12.72 -0.56 -8.45
C ASN A 140 -12.13 -1.97 -8.58
N ALA A 141 -12.85 -2.87 -9.26
CA ALA A 141 -12.39 -4.23 -9.51
C ALA A 141 -11.09 -4.26 -10.34
N ARG A 142 -11.01 -3.47 -11.42
CA ARG A 142 -9.80 -3.38 -12.26
C ARG A 142 -8.65 -2.70 -11.56
N SER A 143 -8.89 -1.69 -10.73
CA SER A 143 -7.85 -1.05 -9.92
C SER A 143 -7.25 -2.05 -8.94
N TRP A 144 -8.09 -2.87 -8.29
CA TRP A 144 -7.61 -3.95 -7.44
C TRP A 144 -6.79 -5.00 -8.22
N GLU A 145 -7.25 -5.45 -9.38
CA GLU A 145 -6.51 -6.39 -10.23
C GLU A 145 -5.12 -5.84 -10.59
N THR A 146 -5.09 -4.59 -11.02
CA THR A 146 -3.86 -3.86 -11.40
C THR A 146 -2.91 -3.77 -10.21
N ALA A 147 -3.41 -3.40 -9.02
CA ALA A 147 -2.61 -3.33 -7.81
C ALA A 147 -1.98 -4.68 -7.42
N MET A 148 -2.73 -5.78 -7.57
CA MET A 148 -2.22 -7.13 -7.28
C MET A 148 -1.14 -7.56 -8.28
N ILE A 149 -1.32 -7.25 -9.56
CA ILE A 149 -0.31 -7.51 -10.60
C ILE A 149 0.94 -6.67 -10.33
N LEU A 150 0.78 -5.37 -10.05
CA LEU A 150 1.90 -4.48 -9.70
C LEU A 150 2.68 -5.00 -8.49
N LYS A 151 2.00 -5.46 -7.44
CA LYS A 151 2.65 -6.07 -6.26
C LYS A 151 3.45 -7.33 -6.64
N TYR A 152 2.93 -8.14 -7.56
CA TYR A 152 3.65 -9.32 -8.05
C TYR A 152 4.87 -8.94 -8.89
N VAL A 153 4.71 -8.00 -9.81
CA VAL A 153 5.78 -7.47 -10.68
C VAL A 153 6.87 -6.82 -9.85
N ALA A 154 6.54 -6.03 -8.83
CA ALA A 154 7.51 -5.43 -7.91
C ALA A 154 8.39 -6.48 -7.20
N ARG A 155 7.85 -7.67 -6.95
CA ARG A 155 8.57 -8.77 -6.28
C ARG A 155 9.37 -9.66 -7.25
N HIS A 156 8.79 -9.99 -8.40
CA HIS A 156 9.34 -11.00 -9.31
C HIS A 156 9.98 -10.41 -10.58
N ARG A 157 9.80 -9.10 -10.83
CA ARG A 157 10.26 -8.37 -12.02
C ARG A 157 9.69 -8.87 -13.35
N HIS A 158 8.65 -9.69 -13.31
CA HIS A 158 7.93 -10.17 -14.51
C HIS A 158 6.42 -10.29 -14.25
N CYS A 159 5.63 -10.38 -15.31
CA CYS A 159 4.19 -10.57 -15.22
C CYS A 159 3.84 -11.98 -14.70
N PRO A 160 2.68 -12.15 -14.05
CA PRO A 160 2.14 -13.49 -13.81
C PRO A 160 1.94 -14.21 -15.17
N PRO A 161 2.35 -15.49 -15.28
CA PRO A 161 2.40 -16.19 -16.57
C PRO A 161 1.03 -16.37 -17.24
N GLY A 162 -0.06 -16.43 -16.46
CA GLY A 162 -1.43 -16.53 -16.97
C GLY A 162 -2.09 -15.18 -17.30
N GLN A 163 -1.37 -14.07 -17.12
CA GLN A 163 -1.88 -12.73 -17.39
C GLN A 163 -1.91 -12.46 -18.90
N ALA A 164 -2.99 -11.84 -19.38
CA ALA A 164 -3.08 -11.49 -20.79
C ALA A 164 -2.07 -10.38 -21.12
N LYS A 165 -1.36 -10.50 -22.25
CA LYS A 165 -0.36 -9.50 -22.69
C LYS A 165 -0.90 -8.07 -22.66
N ARG A 166 -2.11 -7.83 -23.16
CA ARG A 166 -2.76 -6.50 -23.11
C ARG A 166 -2.92 -5.88 -21.71
N VAL A 167 -2.75 -6.66 -20.65
CA VAL A 167 -2.86 -6.19 -19.25
C VAL A 167 -1.48 -6.04 -18.60
N CYS A 168 -0.48 -6.81 -19.05
CA CYS A 168 0.88 -6.79 -18.52
C CYS A 168 1.84 -7.21 -19.65
N VAL A 169 2.72 -6.29 -20.09
CA VAL A 169 3.71 -6.49 -21.16
C VAL A 169 5.11 -6.20 -20.64
#